data_AF-A0A382IYE0-F1
#
_entry.id   AF-A0A382IYE0-F1
#
_cell.length_a   1.000
_cell.length_b   1.000
_cell.length_c   1.000
_cell.angle_alpha   90.00
_cell.angle_beta   90.00
_cell.angle_gamma   90.00
#
_symmetry.space_group_name_H-M   'P 1'
#
loop_
_entity.id
_entity.type
_entity.pdbx_description
1 polymer ?
#
loop_
_entity_poly.entity_id
_entity_poly.type
_entity_poly.pdbx_seq_one_letter_code
_entity_poly.pdbx_strand_id
1 'polypeptide(L)'
;VTAKERAVMTKEEQFIFDLEGYIVVKNALSPEAVAELNRIADERFPYRTPETTSEWSVLPWGDPVKRLIDHPKILPYLVELLGDRVRLDHDYAIFMNQGEKRGGGLHGGTGSTHWYHYRNGEMSNGLTVVTWFLTPA
;
A
#
# COMPACT_ATOMS: atom_id res chain seq x y z
N VAL A 1 9.53 -17.47 -24.11
CA VAL A 1 8.21 -16.85 -24.33
C VAL A 1 8.39 -15.36 -24.13
N THR A 2 8.14 -14.56 -25.15
CA THR A 2 8.43 -13.12 -25.20
C THR A 2 7.47 -12.33 -24.32
N ALA A 3 8.01 -11.60 -23.33
CA ALA A 3 7.30 -10.75 -22.39
C ALA A 3 6.79 -9.46 -23.05
N LYS A 4 5.82 -9.59 -23.96
CA LYS A 4 5.16 -8.44 -24.58
C LYS A 4 3.66 -8.67 -24.68
N GLU A 5 3.05 -8.94 -23.54
CA GLU A 5 1.63 -8.71 -23.31
C GLU A 5 1.35 -8.72 -21.81
N ARG A 6 0.98 -7.55 -21.28
CA ARG A 6 0.17 -7.22 -20.10
C ARG A 6 0.75 -5.98 -19.43
N ALA A 7 0.46 -4.81 -20.01
CA ALA A 7 0.40 -3.62 -19.16
C ALA A 7 -0.70 -3.90 -18.12
N VAL A 8 -0.30 -4.15 -16.88
CA VAL A 8 -1.27 -4.50 -15.82
C VAL A 8 -2.04 -3.27 -15.35
N MET A 9 -1.38 -2.11 -15.40
CA MET A 9 -2.05 -0.82 -15.34
C MET A 9 -2.64 -0.47 -16.70
N THR A 10 -3.93 -0.17 -16.73
CA THR A 10 -4.60 0.42 -17.90
C THR A 10 -4.05 1.81 -18.17
N LYS A 11 -4.22 2.32 -19.41
CA LYS A 11 -3.81 3.69 -19.74
C LYS A 11 -4.51 4.76 -18.91
N GLU A 12 -5.74 4.50 -18.50
CA GLU A 12 -6.48 5.35 -17.58
C GLU A 12 -5.86 5.35 -16.18
N GLU A 13 -5.53 4.18 -15.62
CA GLU A 13 -4.83 4.10 -14.33
C GLU A 13 -3.44 4.74 -14.37
N GLN A 14 -2.69 4.60 -15.48
CA GLN A 14 -1.42 5.28 -15.67
C GLN A 14 -1.62 6.80 -15.65
N PHE A 15 -2.63 7.31 -16.37
CA PHE A 15 -2.95 8.73 -16.40
C PHE A 15 -3.38 9.27 -15.03
N ILE A 16 -4.24 8.54 -14.31
CA ILE A 16 -4.69 8.94 -12.97
C ILE A 16 -3.51 8.93 -11.99
N PHE A 17 -2.64 7.91 -12.04
CA PHE A 17 -1.47 7.87 -11.16
C PHE A 17 -0.50 9.03 -11.44
N ASP A 18 -0.24 9.36 -12.70
CA ASP A 18 0.60 10.50 -13.08
C ASP A 18 0.00 11.84 -12.61
N LEU A 19 -1.32 11.99 -12.70
CA LEU A 19 -2.01 13.23 -12.35
C LEU A 19 -2.18 13.42 -10.84
N GLU A 20 -2.63 12.37 -10.14
CA GLU A 20 -3.07 12.44 -8.74
C GLU A 20 -2.00 11.92 -7.76
N GLY A 21 -1.01 11.16 -8.25
CA GLY A 21 0.01 10.49 -7.44
C GLY A 21 -0.48 9.22 -6.74
N TYR A 22 -1.73 8.80 -6.97
CA TYR A 22 -2.29 7.56 -6.42
C TYR A 22 -3.41 6.99 -7.29
N ILE A 23 -3.73 5.71 -7.07
CA ILE A 23 -4.93 5.04 -7.59
C ILE A 23 -5.57 4.19 -6.49
N VAL A 24 -6.85 3.86 -6.64
CA VAL A 24 -7.58 2.98 -5.72
C VAL A 24 -7.94 1.68 -6.42
N VAL A 25 -7.32 0.57 -5.99
CA VAL A 25 -7.65 -0.77 -6.46
C VAL A 25 -8.79 -1.34 -5.62
N LYS A 26 -10.00 -1.32 -6.17
CA LYS A 26 -11.20 -1.80 -5.47
C LYS A 26 -11.20 -3.32 -5.34
N ASN A 27 -11.75 -3.82 -4.23
CA ASN A 27 -11.91 -5.26 -3.97
C ASN A 27 -10.59 -6.03 -4.11
N ALA A 28 -9.48 -5.40 -3.69
CA ALA A 28 -8.17 -6.05 -3.72
C ALA A 28 -8.14 -7.28 -2.79
N LEU A 29 -8.79 -7.18 -1.63
CA LEU A 29 -9.01 -8.28 -0.68
C LEU A 29 -10.45 -8.79 -0.75
N SER A 30 -10.66 -10.06 -0.40
CA SER A 30 -11.99 -10.62 -0.18
C SER A 30 -12.53 -10.24 1.21
N PRO A 31 -13.86 -10.29 1.43
CA PRO A 31 -14.43 -10.05 2.75
C PRO A 31 -13.85 -10.97 3.84
N GLU A 32 -13.54 -12.23 3.50
CA GLU A 32 -12.97 -13.20 4.42
C GLU A 32 -11.53 -12.84 4.80
N ALA A 33 -10.72 -12.40 3.82
CA ALA A 33 -9.36 -11.92 4.08
C ALA A 33 -9.38 -10.66 4.97
N VAL A 34 -10.31 -9.73 4.73
CA VAL A 34 -10.50 -8.55 5.57
C VAL A 34 -10.90 -8.96 7.00
N ALA A 35 -11.82 -9.92 7.16
CA ALA A 35 -12.22 -10.42 8.47
C ALA A 35 -11.05 -11.13 9.21
N GLU A 36 -10.24 -11.91 8.50
CA GLU A 36 -9.05 -12.55 9.06
C GLU A 36 -8.02 -11.52 9.56
N LEU A 37 -7.73 -10.50 8.74
CA LEU A 37 -6.77 -9.46 9.09
C LEU A 37 -7.25 -8.59 10.25
N ASN A 38 -8.54 -8.25 10.29
CA ASN A 38 -9.12 -7.49 11.43
C ASN A 38 -9.03 -8.28 12.74
N ARG A 39 -9.34 -9.59 12.73
CA ARG A 39 -9.19 -10.43 13.93
C ARG A 39 -7.73 -10.45 14.43
N ILE A 40 -6.76 -10.55 13.52
CA ILE A 40 -5.34 -10.51 13.86
C ILE A 40 -4.97 -9.14 14.44
N ALA A 41 -5.45 -8.05 13.85
CA ALA A 41 -5.21 -6.70 14.35
C ALA A 41 -5.78 -6.53 15.77
N ASP A 42 -7.00 -7.00 16.04
CA ASP A 42 -7.61 -6.95 17.37
C ASP A 42 -6.81 -7.75 18.43
N GLU A 43 -6.26 -8.90 18.05
CA GLU A 43 -5.42 -9.74 18.91
C GLU A 43 -4.04 -9.11 19.18
N ARG A 44 -3.42 -8.51 18.16
CA ARG A 44 -2.03 -8.00 18.18
C ARG A 44 -1.91 -6.57 18.68
N PHE A 45 -2.93 -5.77 18.43
CA PHE A 45 -3.02 -4.38 18.84
C PHE A 45 -4.27 -4.17 19.72
N PRO A 46 -4.28 -4.74 20.94
CA PRO A 46 -5.34 -4.44 21.89
C PRO A 46 -5.15 -2.97 22.28
N TYR A 47 -6.06 -2.10 21.85
CA TYR A 47 -6.13 -0.65 22.13
C TYR A 47 -6.12 -0.35 23.65
N ARG A 48 -5.01 -0.61 24.32
CA ARG A 48 -4.85 -0.53 25.78
C ARG A 48 -4.58 0.90 26.24
N THR A 49 -4.06 1.72 25.35
CA THR A 49 -3.69 3.12 25.59
C THR A 49 -4.23 3.96 24.42
N PRO A 50 -5.16 4.90 24.68
CA PRO A 50 -5.70 5.81 23.65
C PRO A 50 -4.64 6.66 22.93
N GLU A 51 -3.41 6.67 23.42
CA GLU A 51 -2.28 7.39 22.85
C GLU A 51 -1.54 6.58 21.76
N THR A 52 -1.74 5.26 21.71
CA THR A 52 -1.08 4.40 20.72
C THR A 52 -2.03 4.18 19.55
N THR A 53 -1.70 4.80 18.41
CA THR A 53 -2.51 4.79 17.19
C THR A 53 -1.79 4.14 16.00
N SER A 54 -0.63 3.51 16.24
CA SER A 54 0.11 2.80 15.20
C SER A 54 0.98 1.68 15.76
N GLU A 55 1.29 0.71 14.89
CA GLU A 55 2.30 -0.33 15.11
C GLU A 55 3.37 -0.19 14.02
N TRP A 56 4.65 -0.21 14.41
CA TRP A 56 5.79 0.04 13.53
C TRP A 56 6.26 -1.19 12.75
N SER A 57 5.71 -2.37 13.05
CA SER A 57 5.84 -3.55 12.18
C SER A 57 4.72 -4.57 12.46
N VAL A 58 4.05 -4.96 11.39
CA VAL A 58 2.98 -5.95 11.32
C VAL A 58 3.45 -7.29 10.76
N LEU A 59 4.64 -7.39 10.16
CA LEU A 59 5.23 -8.67 9.70
C LEU A 59 5.23 -9.79 10.76
N PRO A 60 5.48 -9.52 12.06
CA PRO A 60 5.42 -10.55 13.10
C PRO A 60 4.02 -11.11 13.35
N TRP A 61 2.96 -10.50 12.82
CA TRP A 61 1.58 -10.88 13.10
C TRP A 61 1.17 -12.19 12.42
N GLY A 62 1.91 -12.62 11.40
CA GLY A 62 1.82 -13.93 10.79
C GLY A 62 1.66 -13.90 9.28
N ASP A 63 1.51 -15.09 8.70
CA ASP A 63 1.43 -15.27 7.25
C ASP A 63 0.28 -14.51 6.57
N PRO A 64 -0.90 -14.30 7.18
CA PRO A 64 -1.95 -13.48 6.58
C PRO A 64 -1.49 -12.06 6.22
N VAL A 65 -0.68 -11.43 7.09
CA VAL A 65 -0.11 -10.11 6.82
C VAL A 65 1.00 -10.19 5.79
N LYS A 66 1.88 -11.20 5.87
CA LYS A 66 2.98 -11.37 4.89
C LYS A 66 2.47 -11.57 3.47
N ARG A 67 1.32 -12.23 3.28
CA ARG A 67 0.66 -12.40 1.97
C ARG A 67 0.20 -11.08 1.32
N LEU A 68 0.22 -9.97 2.05
CA LEU A 68 -0.05 -8.64 1.50
C LEU A 68 1.14 -8.06 0.71
N ILE A 69 2.38 -8.47 1.04
CA ILE A 69 3.62 -7.91 0.46
C ILE A 69 3.67 -8.16 -1.04
N ASP A 70 3.33 -9.37 -1.47
CA ASP A 70 3.39 -9.85 -2.84
C ASP A 70 2.00 -10.17 -3.41
N HIS A 71 0.97 -9.49 -2.88
CA HIS A 71 -0.42 -9.77 -3.24
C HIS A 71 -0.61 -9.76 -4.76
N PRO A 72 -1.20 -10.82 -5.36
CA PRO A 72 -1.16 -11.04 -6.82
C PRO A 72 -1.88 -9.97 -7.64
N LYS A 73 -2.83 -9.24 -7.03
CA LYS A 73 -3.48 -8.08 -7.66
C LYS A 73 -2.64 -6.80 -7.64
N ILE A 74 -1.67 -6.68 -6.73
CA ILE A 74 -0.93 -5.43 -6.49
C ILE A 74 0.51 -5.52 -6.98
N LEU A 75 1.17 -6.67 -6.81
CA LEU A 75 2.55 -6.86 -7.27
C LEU A 75 2.78 -6.43 -8.73
N PRO A 76 1.87 -6.68 -9.69
CA PRO A 76 2.07 -6.20 -11.05
C PRO A 76 2.07 -4.67 -11.20
N TYR A 77 1.29 -3.95 -10.39
CA TYR A 77 1.33 -2.48 -10.34
C TYR A 77 2.68 -2.01 -9.83
N LEU A 78 3.21 -2.67 -8.79
CA LEU A 78 4.53 -2.33 -8.24
C LEU A 78 5.65 -2.58 -9.26
N VAL A 79 5.58 -3.67 -10.02
CA VAL A 79 6.57 -3.95 -11.07
C VAL A 79 6.50 -2.90 -12.19
N GLU A 80 5.31 -2.45 -12.58
CA GLU A 80 5.15 -1.36 -13.56
C GLU A 80 5.75 -0.04 -13.04
N LEU A 81 5.54 0.29 -11.76
CA LEU A 81 5.91 1.58 -11.19
C LEU A 81 7.37 1.67 -10.71
N LEU A 82 7.96 0.55 -10.26
CA LEU A 82 9.26 0.48 -9.57
C LEU A 82 10.27 -0.45 -10.26
N GLY A 83 9.86 -1.22 -11.27
CA GLY A 83 10.69 -2.22 -11.95
C GLY A 83 10.62 -3.62 -11.34
N ASP A 84 11.31 -4.58 -11.95
CA ASP A 84 11.23 -6.03 -11.62
C ASP A 84 11.98 -6.46 -10.35
N ARG A 85 12.63 -5.52 -9.66
CA ARG A 85 13.44 -5.75 -8.44
C ARG A 85 12.94 -4.93 -7.26
N VAL A 86 11.63 -4.96 -7.04
CA VAL A 86 11.02 -4.33 -5.86
C VAL A 86 11.49 -4.98 -4.57
N ARG A 87 11.60 -4.17 -3.51
CA ARG A 87 11.83 -4.62 -2.14
C ARG A 87 10.84 -3.94 -1.21
N LEU A 88 10.52 -4.61 -0.12
CA LEU A 88 9.83 -3.96 1.00
C LEU A 88 10.82 -3.03 1.71
N ASP A 89 10.45 -1.76 1.87
CA ASP A 89 11.24 -0.78 2.62
C ASP A 89 10.91 -0.84 4.12
N HIS A 90 9.62 -0.74 4.46
CA HIS A 90 9.09 -0.89 5.82
C HIS A 90 7.58 -1.20 5.78
N ASP A 91 7.03 -1.61 6.91
CA ASP A 91 5.61 -1.94 7.10
C ASP A 91 5.09 -1.35 8.42
N TYR A 92 3.82 -0.95 8.46
CA TYR A 92 3.19 -0.44 9.67
C TYR A 92 1.67 -0.52 9.55
N ALA A 93 0.98 -0.43 10.68
CA ALA A 93 -0.47 -0.24 10.73
C ALA A 93 -0.79 1.09 11.42
N ILE A 94 -1.84 1.76 10.92
CA ILE A 94 -2.42 2.94 11.56
C ILE A 94 -3.83 2.58 12.00
N PHE A 95 -4.17 3.00 13.21
CA PHE A 95 -5.45 2.80 13.86
C PHE A 95 -6.03 4.16 14.23
N MET A 96 -7.20 4.49 13.70
CA MET A 96 -7.83 5.80 13.88
C MET A 96 -9.17 5.67 14.60
N ASN A 97 -9.40 6.55 15.58
CA ASN A 97 -10.72 6.68 16.22
C ASN A 97 -11.56 7.75 15.53
N GLN A 98 -12.88 7.55 15.53
CA GLN A 98 -13.81 8.54 15.02
C GLN A 98 -13.67 9.86 15.80
N GLY A 99 -13.53 10.98 15.08
CA GLY A 99 -13.37 12.31 15.69
C GLY A 99 -11.97 12.62 16.20
N GLU A 100 -11.00 11.71 16.03
CA GLU A 100 -9.61 11.95 16.38
C GLU A 100 -8.99 13.01 15.45
N LYS A 101 -8.36 14.03 16.05
CA LYS A 101 -7.76 15.15 15.32
C LYS A 101 -6.28 14.94 14.98
N ARG A 102 -5.73 13.78 15.34
CA ARG A 102 -4.33 13.41 15.14
C ARG A 102 -4.13 12.77 13.76
N GLY A 103 -4.44 13.49 12.69
CA GLY A 103 -4.31 13.00 11.31
C GLY A 103 -2.91 13.11 10.70
N GLY A 104 -1.93 13.60 11.47
CA GLY A 104 -0.70 14.14 10.90
C GLY A 104 -0.97 15.41 10.07
N GLY A 105 0.02 16.29 9.94
CA GLY A 105 -0.06 17.37 8.95
C GLY A 105 0.06 16.82 7.54
N LEU A 106 -0.29 17.60 6.51
CA LEU A 106 0.04 17.26 5.13
C LEU A 106 1.56 17.12 5.00
N HIS A 107 2.02 15.96 4.54
CA HIS A 107 3.42 15.64 4.31
C HIS A 107 3.56 14.77 3.07
N GLY A 108 4.75 14.77 2.48
CA GLY A 108 5.11 13.95 1.33
C GLY A 108 6.55 13.49 1.42
N GLY A 109 6.95 12.58 0.52
CA GLY A 109 8.34 12.16 0.41
C GLY A 109 9.21 13.32 -0.05
N THR A 110 10.25 13.66 0.72
CA THR A 110 11.29 14.60 0.28
C THR A 110 12.63 13.86 0.23
N GLY A 111 13.36 13.97 -0.88
CA GLY A 111 14.75 13.49 -1.00
C GLY A 111 14.98 12.18 -1.76
N SER A 112 16.24 11.72 -1.69
CA SER A 112 16.94 10.82 -2.63
C SER A 112 16.16 9.63 -3.22
N THR A 113 15.44 8.85 -2.42
CA THR A 113 14.74 7.62 -2.83
C THR A 113 13.24 7.83 -3.10
N HIS A 114 12.70 9.02 -2.83
CA HIS A 114 11.29 9.34 -2.94
C HIS A 114 11.04 10.27 -4.13
N TRP A 115 11.24 9.75 -5.35
CA TRP A 115 11.09 10.50 -6.60
C TRP A 115 10.10 9.83 -7.55
N TYR A 116 9.58 10.63 -8.48
CA TYR A 116 8.74 10.21 -9.59
C TYR A 116 9.25 10.86 -10.89
N HIS A 117 9.33 10.09 -11.97
CA HIS A 117 9.64 10.58 -13.31
C HIS A 117 8.75 9.95 -14.37
N TYR A 118 8.31 10.78 -15.32
CA TYR A 118 7.69 10.34 -16.57
C TYR A 118 8.58 10.72 -17.75
N ARG A 119 9.11 9.75 -18.49
CA ARG A 119 9.96 9.99 -19.68
C ARG A 119 9.69 8.97 -20.77
N ASN A 120 9.57 9.42 -22.01
CA ASN A 120 9.40 8.56 -23.19
C ASN A 120 8.22 7.56 -23.09
N GLY A 121 7.15 7.94 -22.40
CA GLY A 121 5.97 7.09 -22.21
C GLY A 121 6.08 6.08 -21.07
N GLU A 122 7.13 6.17 -20.25
CA GLU A 122 7.40 5.28 -19.13
C GLU A 122 7.38 6.05 -17.79
N MET A 123 6.64 5.51 -16.83
CA MET A 123 6.63 5.97 -15.43
C MET A 123 7.72 5.25 -14.65
N SER A 124 8.39 5.95 -13.76
CA SER A 124 9.36 5.36 -12.84
C SER A 124 9.32 6.06 -11.50
N ASN A 125 9.42 5.28 -10.43
CA ASN A 125 9.37 5.75 -9.05
C ASN A 125 10.57 5.22 -8.27
N GLY A 126 11.02 5.99 -7.27
CA GLY A 126 11.99 5.50 -6.30
C GLY A 126 11.34 4.74 -5.13
N LEU A 127 10.08 5.05 -4.82
CA LEU A 127 9.28 4.41 -3.77
C LEU A 127 7.79 4.59 -4.09
N THR A 128 7.00 3.58 -3.79
CA THR A 128 5.53 3.63 -3.82
C THR A 128 4.99 2.96 -2.57
N VAL A 129 3.94 3.54 -1.98
CA VAL A 129 3.26 3.00 -0.79
C VAL A 129 2.01 2.24 -1.22
N VAL A 130 1.78 1.07 -0.64
CA VAL A 130 0.53 0.31 -0.76
C VAL A 130 -0.20 0.39 0.57
N THR A 131 -1.38 1.01 0.58
CA THR A 131 -2.23 1.11 1.77
C THR A 131 -3.41 0.15 1.65
N TRP A 132 -3.56 -0.75 2.62
CA TRP A 132 -4.68 -1.67 2.72
C TRP A 132 -5.73 -1.13 3.69
N PHE A 133 -6.89 -0.76 3.16
CA PHE A 133 -8.03 -0.35 3.98
C PHE A 133 -8.79 -1.58 4.47
N LEU A 134 -8.73 -1.85 5.78
CA LEU A 134 -9.41 -3.00 6.41
C LEU A 134 -10.77 -2.64 7.01
N THR A 135 -11.07 -1.35 7.12
CA THR A 135 -12.36 -0.81 7.54
C THR A 135 -12.88 0.17 6.50
N PRO A 136 -14.20 0.39 6.42
CA PRO A 136 -14.76 1.48 5.63
C PRO A 136 -14.17 2.84 6.04
N ALA A 137 -14.09 3.76 5.08
CA ALA A 137 -13.74 5.16 5.31
C ALA A 137 -14.89 5.95 5.92
#